data_AF-A0A949GS35-F1
#
_entry.id   AF-A0A949GS35-F1
#
_cell.length_a   1.000
_cell.length_b   1.000
_cell.length_c   1.000
_cell.angle_alpha   90.00
_cell.angle_beta   90.00
_cell.angle_gamma   90.00
#
_symmetry.space_group_name_H-M   'P 1'
#
loop_
_entity.id
_entity.type
_entity.pdbx_description
1 polymer ?
#
loop_
_entity_poly.entity_id
_entity_poly.type
_entity_poly.pdbx_seq_one_letter_code
_entity_poly.pdbx_strand_id
1 'polypeptide(L)'
;VNTAARTEGVNKYFGTRICCTEEIMQGCLDLAFRPIGEVILKGKETPVMLYQPLGGSDGERAWLPDYCAAYAELTAGAPRAVQAFERLRANYPQDPLVDFYWRRTQSGNLSTHIVMDEK
;
A
#
# COMPACT_ATOMS: atom_id res chain seq x y z
N VAL A 1 3.07 21.30 14.84
CA VAL A 1 2.80 21.75 13.46
C VAL A 1 3.76 21.08 12.49
N ASN A 2 3.21 20.22 11.61
CA ASN A 2 3.64 19.88 10.23
C ASN A 2 3.22 18.45 9.85
N THR A 3 1.89 18.23 9.84
CA THR A 3 1.28 17.00 9.30
C THR A 3 1.28 17.02 7.77
N ALA A 4 1.18 18.21 7.15
CA ALA A 4 1.10 18.37 5.69
C ALA A 4 2.42 18.12 4.94
N ALA A 5 3.58 18.47 5.51
CA ALA A 5 4.89 18.23 4.88
C ALA A 5 5.31 16.75 4.89
N ARG A 6 4.73 15.93 5.78
CA ARG A 6 5.04 14.49 5.88
C ARG A 6 4.26 13.66 4.86
N THR A 7 3.03 14.07 4.52
CA THR A 7 2.20 13.38 3.53
C THR A 7 2.81 13.43 2.13
N GLU A 8 3.50 14.51 1.75
CA GLU A 8 4.20 14.58 0.46
C GLU A 8 5.36 13.56 0.36
N GLY A 9 6.11 13.38 1.46
CA GLY A 9 7.18 12.37 1.53
C GLY A 9 6.66 10.94 1.44
N VAL A 10 5.51 10.65 2.06
CA VAL A 10 4.84 9.35 1.98
C VAL A 10 4.35 9.04 0.57
N ASN A 11 3.68 10.01 -0.06
CA ASN A 11 3.21 9.89 -1.44
C ASN A 11 4.36 9.64 -2.43
N LYS A 12 5.49 10.37 -2.29
CA LYS A 12 6.70 10.11 -3.09
C LYS A 12 7.31 8.75 -2.83
N TYR A 13 7.31 8.29 -1.57
CA TYR A 13 7.89 6.99 -1.20
C TYR A 13 7.11 5.82 -1.81
N PHE A 14 5.78 5.88 -1.79
CA PHE A 14 4.92 4.83 -2.35
C PHE A 14 4.52 5.03 -3.81
N GLY A 15 4.88 6.16 -4.42
CA GLY A 15 4.42 6.54 -5.76
C GLY A 15 2.91 6.81 -5.84
N THR A 16 2.25 7.06 -4.72
CA THR A 16 0.81 7.33 -4.64
C THR A 16 0.54 8.83 -4.65
N ARG A 17 -0.63 9.25 -5.15
CA ARG A 17 -0.99 10.68 -5.18
C ARG A 17 -1.61 11.16 -3.88
N ILE A 18 -2.26 10.26 -3.15
CA ILE A 18 -2.97 10.52 -1.89
C ILE A 18 -2.82 9.29 -1.01
N CYS A 19 -2.50 9.50 0.26
CA CYS A 19 -2.61 8.51 1.33
C CYS A 19 -3.45 9.10 2.47
N CYS A 20 -4.19 8.23 3.14
CA CYS A 20 -5.06 8.58 4.26
C CYS A 20 -4.97 7.50 5.34
N THR A 21 -5.31 7.87 6.57
CA THR A 21 -5.34 6.93 7.69
C THR A 21 -6.65 6.13 7.70
N GLU A 22 -6.72 5.09 8.53
CA GLU A 22 -7.93 4.30 8.69
C GLU A 22 -9.14 5.16 9.10
N GLU A 23 -8.95 6.14 9.99
CA GLU A 23 -10.04 7.00 10.47
C GLU A 23 -10.65 7.83 9.32
N ILE A 24 -9.82 8.29 8.38
CA ILE A 24 -10.29 9.02 7.20
C ILE A 24 -11.01 8.07 6.24
N MET A 25 -10.45 6.87 6.02
CA MET A 25 -11.06 5.86 5.15
C MET A 25 -12.46 5.47 5.64
N GLN A 26 -12.62 5.23 6.95
CA GLN A 26 -13.91 4.90 7.57
C GLN A 26 -14.93 6.06 7.47
N GLY A 27 -14.47 7.31 7.38
CA GLY A 27 -15.32 8.48 7.19
C GLY A 27 -15.76 8.73 5.74
N CYS A 28 -15.18 8.03 4.77
CA CYS A 28 -15.41 8.26 3.33
C CYS A 28 -15.98 7.01 2.64
N LEU A 29 -17.22 6.65 2.96
CA LEU A 29 -17.85 5.40 2.50
C LEU A 29 -18.10 5.32 0.98
N ASP A 30 -18.14 6.46 0.29
CA ASP A 30 -18.41 6.52 -1.16
C ASP A 30 -17.18 6.27 -2.04
N LEU A 31 -16.01 6.07 -1.44
CA LEU A 31 -14.75 5.85 -2.14
C LEU A 31 -14.26 4.41 -1.98
N ALA A 32 -13.63 3.88 -3.03
CA ALA A 32 -12.88 2.65 -2.91
C ALA A 32 -11.47 2.96 -2.38
N PHE A 33 -10.91 2.03 -1.62
CA PHE A 33 -9.57 2.15 -1.07
C PHE A 33 -8.78 0.87 -1.29
N ARG A 34 -7.46 1.01 -1.42
CA ARG A 34 -6.54 -0.11 -1.25
C ARG A 34 -5.62 0.11 -0.06
N PRO A 35 -5.28 -0.94 0.69
CA PRO A 35 -4.30 -0.83 1.77
C PRO A 35 -2.90 -0.57 1.21
N ILE A 36 -2.18 0.36 1.85
CA ILE A 36 -0.78 0.68 1.54
C ILE A 36 0.18 -0.08 2.46
N GLY A 37 -0.14 -0.25 3.74
CA GLY A 37 0.78 -0.81 4.72
C GLY A 37 0.61 -0.22 6.11
N GLU A 38 1.16 -0.91 7.11
CA GLU A 38 1.40 -0.35 8.43
C GLU A 38 2.71 0.41 8.40
N VAL A 39 2.64 1.74 8.48
CA VAL A 39 3.81 2.61 8.25
C VAL A 39 4.24 3.27 9.54
N ILE A 40 5.49 3.03 9.95
CA ILE A 40 6.17 3.83 10.96
C ILE A 40 6.75 5.07 10.27
N LEU A 41 6.13 6.22 10.52
CA LEU A 41 6.56 7.50 9.99
C LEU A 41 7.83 7.99 10.69
N LYS A 42 8.62 8.82 10.00
CA LYS A 42 9.84 9.44 10.57
C LYS A 42 9.56 10.11 11.93
N GLY A 43 10.37 9.75 12.93
CA GLY A 43 10.27 10.27 14.30
C GLY A 43 9.03 9.79 15.06
N LYS A 44 8.42 8.67 14.64
CA LYS A 44 7.33 8.00 15.35
C LYS A 44 7.73 6.56 15.65
N GLU A 45 7.22 6.04 16.75
CA GLU A 45 7.40 4.63 17.15
C GLU A 45 6.15 3.81 16.84
N THR A 46 4.97 4.44 16.88
CA THR A 46 3.70 3.77 16.61
C THR A 46 3.46 3.68 15.11
N PRO A 47 3.23 2.48 14.57
CA PRO A 47 2.80 2.31 13.18
C PRO A 47 1.39 2.88 12.98
N VAL A 48 1.14 3.39 11.77
CA VAL A 48 -0.19 3.85 11.35
C VAL A 48 -0.57 3.11 10.08
N MET A 49 -1.76 2.52 10.06
CA MET A 49 -2.29 1.89 8.85
C MET A 49 -2.68 2.96 7.83
N LEU A 50 -2.11 2.85 6.63
CA LEU A 50 -2.36 3.79 5.54
C LEU A 50 -3.12 3.13 4.40
N TYR A 51 -3.97 3.93 3.75
CA TYR A 51 -4.79 3.55 2.61
C TYR A 51 -4.64 4.56 1.49
N GLN A 52 -4.75 4.08 0.25
CA GLN A 52 -4.85 4.93 -0.93
C GLN A 52 -6.32 4.97 -1.39
N PRO A 53 -6.95 6.16 -1.46
CA PRO A 53 -8.23 6.29 -2.14
C PRO A 53 -8.07 6.09 -3.64
N LEU A 54 -9.04 5.40 -4.25
CA LEU A 54 -9.07 5.05 -5.66
C LEU A 54 -10.25 5.74 -6.33
N GLY A 55 -9.93 6.63 -7.28
CA GLY A 55 -10.92 7.17 -8.21
C GLY A 55 -11.29 6.18 -9.32
N GLY A 56 -12.13 6.63 -10.24
CA GLY A 56 -12.59 5.83 -11.38
C GLY A 56 -13.80 4.95 -11.07
N SER A 57 -14.28 4.30 -12.11
CA SER A 57 -15.39 3.35 -12.09
C SER A 57 -14.97 1.97 -11.57
N ASP A 58 -15.95 1.10 -11.30
CA ASP A 58 -15.68 -0.28 -10.86
C ASP A 58 -14.91 -1.08 -11.92
N GLY A 59 -15.19 -0.86 -13.21
CA GLY A 59 -14.47 -1.50 -14.30
C GLY A 59 -12.97 -1.14 -14.33
N GLU A 60 -12.64 0.12 -14.06
CA GLU A 60 -11.25 0.59 -13.95
C GLU A 60 -10.54 0.06 -12.70
N ARG A 61 -11.31 -0.47 -11.73
CA ARG A 61 -10.84 -1.04 -10.47
C ARG A 61 -11.02 -2.56 -10.39
N ALA A 62 -11.26 -3.24 -11.51
CA ALA A 62 -11.44 -4.69 -11.56
C ALA A 62 -10.24 -5.49 -11.00
N TRP A 63 -9.07 -4.88 -10.92
CA TRP A 63 -7.83 -5.44 -10.35
C TRP A 63 -7.77 -5.39 -8.82
N LEU A 64 -8.60 -4.55 -8.19
CA LEU A 64 -8.54 -4.30 -6.75
C LEU A 64 -8.76 -5.58 -5.91
N PRO A 65 -9.70 -6.49 -6.23
CA PRO A 65 -9.85 -7.74 -5.49
C PRO A 65 -8.59 -8.62 -5.50
N ASP A 66 -7.92 -8.73 -6.65
CA ASP A 66 -6.68 -9.50 -6.78
C ASP A 66 -5.56 -8.90 -5.93
N TYR A 67 -5.45 -7.56 -5.93
CA TYR A 67 -4.53 -6.84 -5.06
C TYR A 67 -4.83 -7.10 -3.58
N CYS A 68 -6.10 -6.97 -3.16
CA CYS A 68 -6.50 -7.19 -1.77
C CYS A 68 -6.24 -8.62 -1.30
N ALA A 69 -6.45 -9.62 -2.16
CA ALA A 69 -6.14 -11.01 -1.87
C ALA A 69 -4.63 -11.22 -1.68
N ALA A 70 -3.80 -10.69 -2.59
CA ALA A 70 -2.34 -10.78 -2.48
C ALA A 70 -1.81 -10.05 -1.22
N TYR A 71 -2.40 -8.90 -0.90
CA TYR A 71 -2.06 -8.14 0.29
C TYR A 71 -2.40 -8.93 1.57
N ALA A 72 -3.56 -9.58 1.64
CA ALA A 72 -3.94 -10.40 2.78
C ALA A 72 -2.97 -11.59 2.99
N GLU A 73 -2.54 -12.23 1.91
CA GLU A 73 -1.51 -13.29 1.97
C GLU A 73 -0.17 -12.74 2.49
N LEU A 74 0.21 -11.52 2.09
CA LEU A 74 1.41 -10.86 2.58
C LEU A 74 1.31 -10.48 4.05
N THR A 75 0.15 -9.99 4.51
CA THR A 75 -0.11 -9.71 5.93
C THR A 75 0.00 -10.99 6.77
N ALA A 76 -0.43 -12.13 6.23
CA ALA A 76 -0.28 -13.44 6.88
C ALA A 76 1.16 -13.99 6.83
N GLY A 77 2.10 -13.32 6.16
CA GLY A 77 3.46 -13.81 5.95
C GLY A 77 3.53 -15.07 5.09
N ALA A 78 2.51 -15.31 4.26
CA ALA A 78 2.39 -16.55 3.52
C ALA A 78 3.37 -16.58 2.33
N PRO A 79 4.14 -17.67 2.10
CA PRO A 79 5.05 -17.77 0.96
C PRO A 79 4.38 -17.59 -0.41
N ARG A 80 3.09 -17.90 -0.51
CA ARG A 80 2.27 -17.69 -1.72
C ARG A 80 2.08 -16.21 -2.10
N ALA A 81 2.34 -15.28 -1.17
CA ALA A 81 2.34 -13.85 -1.47
C ALA A 81 3.36 -13.49 -2.57
N VAL A 82 4.50 -14.19 -2.63
CA VAL A 82 5.51 -14.02 -3.68
C VAL A 82 4.88 -14.21 -5.07
N GLN A 83 4.25 -15.37 -5.27
CA GLN A 83 3.67 -15.73 -6.55
C GLN A 83 2.44 -14.86 -6.89
N ALA A 84 1.70 -14.41 -5.87
CA ALA A 84 0.58 -13.49 -6.06
C ALA A 84 1.06 -12.11 -6.57
N PHE A 85 2.09 -11.54 -5.96
CA PHE A 85 2.66 -10.26 -6.40
C PHE A 85 3.41 -10.35 -7.74
N GLU A 86 4.01 -11.50 -8.07
CA GLU A 86 4.55 -11.75 -9.42
C GLU A 86 3.48 -11.66 -10.51
N ARG A 87 2.32 -12.30 -10.29
CA ARG A 87 1.19 -12.24 -11.24
C ARG A 87 0.62 -10.83 -11.36
N LEU A 88 0.41 -10.16 -10.24
CA LEU A 88 -0.04 -8.76 -10.24
C LEU A 88 0.94 -7.86 -11.00
N ARG A 89 2.25 -8.03 -10.80
CA ARG A 89 3.28 -7.22 -11.47
C ARG A 89 3.33 -7.45 -12.98
N ALA A 90 3.06 -8.67 -13.43
CA ALA A 90 2.97 -9.00 -14.84
C ALA A 90 1.74 -8.36 -15.50
N ASN A 91 0.59 -8.37 -14.81
CA ASN A 91 -0.67 -7.83 -15.32
C ASN A 91 -0.76 -6.29 -15.20
N TYR A 92 -0.16 -5.71 -14.16
CA TYR A 92 -0.23 -4.28 -13.85
C TYR A 92 1.16 -3.68 -13.67
N PRO A 93 2.00 -3.67 -14.72
CA PRO A 93 3.41 -3.34 -14.59
C PRO A 93 3.72 -1.87 -14.29
N GLN A 94 2.72 -1.00 -14.41
CA GLN A 94 2.82 0.43 -14.14
C GLN A 94 2.29 0.81 -12.75
N ASP A 95 1.73 -0.15 -12.00
CA ASP A 95 1.22 0.14 -10.66
C ASP A 95 2.39 0.20 -9.66
N PRO A 96 2.64 1.37 -9.04
CA PRO A 96 3.80 1.56 -8.18
C PRO A 96 3.72 0.75 -6.89
N LEU A 97 2.53 0.49 -6.36
CA LEU A 97 2.37 -0.24 -5.10
C LEU A 97 2.50 -1.75 -5.31
N VAL A 98 2.03 -2.25 -6.46
CA VAL A 98 2.31 -3.62 -6.90
C VAL A 98 3.81 -3.82 -7.09
N ASP A 99 4.50 -2.91 -7.77
CA ASP A 99 5.96 -2.97 -7.94
C ASP A 99 6.70 -2.92 -6.60
N PHE A 100 6.29 -2.03 -5.69
CA PHE A 100 6.85 -1.93 -4.35
C PHE A 100 6.78 -3.26 -3.58
N TYR A 101 5.61 -3.87 -3.52
CA TYR A 101 5.43 -5.12 -2.79
C TYR A 101 6.09 -6.31 -3.47
N TRP A 102 6.04 -6.38 -4.80
CA TRP A 102 6.77 -7.39 -5.55
C TRP A 102 8.27 -7.35 -5.23
N ARG A 103 8.91 -6.17 -5.21
CA ARG A 103 10.34 -6.07 -4.85
C ARG A 103 10.63 -6.57 -3.43
N ARG A 104 9.73 -6.28 -2.47
CA ARG A 104 9.86 -6.75 -1.08
C ARG A 104 9.73 -8.27 -0.98
N THR A 105 8.77 -8.86 -1.69
CA THR A 105 8.63 -10.32 -1.68
C THR A 105 9.84 -11.00 -2.31
N GLN A 106 10.41 -10.42 -3.39
CA GLN A 106 11.63 -10.96 -4.00
C GLN A 106 12.87 -10.82 -3.12
N SER A 107 12.91 -9.84 -2.20
CA SER A 107 13.97 -9.74 -1.20
C SER A 107 13.73 -10.61 0.04
N GLY A 108 12.72 -11.48 0.03
CA GLY A 108 12.33 -12.33 1.15
C GLY A 108 11.58 -11.61 2.28
N ASN A 109 11.21 -10.33 2.08
CA ASN A 109 10.42 -9.57 3.05
C ASN A 109 8.92 -9.81 2.80
N LEU A 110 8.35 -10.71 3.59
CA LEU A 110 6.92 -11.06 3.54
C LEU A 110 6.12 -10.33 4.63
N SER A 111 6.24 -9.00 4.67
CA SER A 111 5.53 -8.16 5.64
C SER A 111 4.96 -6.90 5.02
N THR A 112 3.78 -6.51 5.49
CA THR A 112 3.12 -5.23 5.20
C THR A 112 3.56 -4.10 6.12
N HIS A 113 4.48 -4.38 7.06
CA HIS A 113 5.05 -3.40 7.98
C HIS A 113 6.23 -2.65 7.33
N ILE A 114 6.18 -1.33 7.36
CA ILE A 114 7.05 -0.45 6.59
C ILE A 114 7.63 0.62 7.50
N VAL A 115 8.96 0.62 7.63
CA VAL A 115 9.67 1.65 8.39
C VAL A 115 10.25 2.65 7.40
N MET A 116 9.87 3.92 7.55
CA MET A 116 10.45 5.00 6.75
C MET A 116 11.70 5.56 7.45
N ASP A 117 12.87 4.98 7.16
CA ASP A 117 14.15 5.47 7.70
C ASP A 117 14.70 6.71 6.95
N GLU A 118 15.56 7.46 7.63
CA GLU A 118 16.39 8.50 7.02
C GLU A 118 17.46 7.85 6.13
N LYS A 119 17.45 8.19 4.84
CA LYS A 119 18.70 8.34 4.10
C LYS A 119 19.07 9.81 4.11
#